data_AF-A0A2V8TQG4-F1
#
_entry.id   AF-A0A2V8TQG4-F1
#
_cell.length_a   1.000
_cell.length_b   1.000
_cell.length_c   1.000
_cell.angle_alpha   90.00
_cell.angle_beta   90.00
_cell.angle_gamma   90.00
#
_symmetry.space_group_name_H-M   'P 1'
#
loop_
_entity.id
_entity.type
_entity.pdbx_description
1 polymer ?
#
loop_
_entity_poly.entity_id
_entity_poly.type
_entity_poly.pdbx_seq_one_letter_code
_entity_poly.pdbx_strand_id
1 'polypeptide(L)'
;MKTSRSEALFARAQARIPGGVNSPVRAFKGVGGVPRFIARGDGSRIFDADGNSYIDYVCSWGPLLLGHRPPQLIDAVREALDGGTSFGAPTEREVELAELIARAVPSMEMVRLVNSGTEATMSALRLARGFTGRDLTVKFEGCYHGHVDSLLVKAGSGMATLGIADTAGVPAGFAETTIALPFNSIAAAEKAFAERGDRIAAVIVEPVAGNMGCVPPVTGFLEALRDLTARHGALLIFDEVITGFRLALGGAQ
;
A
#
# COMPACT_ATOMS: atom_id res chain seq x y z
N MET A 1 -28.17 10.36 -13.90
CA MET A 1 -27.75 8.95 -14.10
C MET A 1 -28.73 8.05 -13.37
N LYS A 2 -29.01 6.85 -13.89
CA LYS A 2 -29.87 5.88 -13.21
C LYS A 2 -29.07 5.16 -12.12
N THR A 3 -29.70 4.86 -10.99
CA THR A 3 -28.98 4.36 -9.79
C THR A 3 -29.72 3.23 -9.08
N SER A 4 -30.90 2.83 -9.56
CA SER A 4 -31.83 1.95 -8.86
C SER A 4 -31.29 0.53 -8.69
N ARG A 5 -30.51 0.02 -9.65
CA ARG A 5 -29.87 -1.29 -9.51
C ARG A 5 -28.75 -1.26 -8.48
N SER A 6 -27.91 -0.22 -8.53
CA SER A 6 -26.86 -0.01 -7.53
C SER A 6 -27.43 0.14 -6.12
N GLU A 7 -28.53 0.89 -5.95
CA GLU A 7 -29.25 1.04 -4.68
C GLU A 7 -29.78 -0.29 -4.14
N ALA A 8 -30.45 -1.08 -4.99
CA ALA A 8 -30.96 -2.38 -4.60
C ALA A 8 -29.84 -3.36 -4.20
N LEU A 9 -28.71 -3.34 -4.91
CA LEU A 9 -27.53 -4.15 -4.57
C LEU A 9 -26.89 -3.70 -3.26
N PHE A 10 -26.76 -2.39 -3.05
CA PHE A 10 -26.18 -1.84 -1.82
C PHE A 10 -27.03 -2.18 -0.59
N ALA A 11 -28.35 -2.06 -0.68
CA ALA A 11 -29.27 -2.44 0.39
C ALA A 11 -29.12 -3.94 0.76
N ARG A 12 -29.01 -4.82 -0.24
CA ARG A 12 -28.74 -6.25 -0.01
C ARG A 12 -27.37 -6.48 0.62
N ALA A 13 -26.36 -5.76 0.18
CA ALA A 13 -25.00 -5.87 0.71
C ALA A 13 -24.92 -5.44 2.18
N GLN A 14 -25.61 -4.35 2.56
CA GLN A 14 -25.64 -3.85 3.95
C GLN A 14 -26.21 -4.87 4.95
N ALA A 15 -27.07 -5.78 4.50
CA ALA A 15 -27.60 -6.84 5.36
C ALA A 15 -26.58 -7.94 5.71
N ARG A 16 -25.44 -8.02 5.01
CA ARG A 16 -24.49 -9.15 5.10
C ARG A 16 -23.02 -8.75 5.18
N ILE A 17 -22.67 -7.55 4.74
CA ILE A 17 -21.29 -7.05 4.65
C ILE A 17 -21.22 -5.77 5.49
N PRO A 18 -20.27 -5.63 6.44
CA PRO A 18 -20.12 -4.41 7.22
C PRO A 18 -20.01 -3.17 6.33
N GLY A 19 -20.94 -2.22 6.50
CA GLY A 19 -21.02 -1.03 5.65
C GLY A 19 -21.37 -1.28 4.18
N GLY A 20 -21.78 -2.50 3.82
CA GLY A 20 -22.14 -2.92 2.47
C GLY A 20 -20.96 -3.14 1.52
N VAL A 21 -19.70 -3.14 2.01
CA VAL A 21 -18.49 -3.19 1.16
C VAL A 21 -17.34 -3.98 1.79
N ASN A 22 -16.49 -4.59 0.97
CA ASN A 22 -15.27 -5.30 1.40
C ASN A 22 -14.03 -4.41 1.52
N SER A 23 -14.15 -3.12 1.20
CA SER A 23 -13.08 -2.12 1.39
C SER A 23 -13.74 -0.78 1.74
N PRO A 24 -13.40 -0.14 2.88
CA PRO A 24 -14.17 0.97 3.44
C PRO A 24 -14.38 2.15 2.47
N VAL A 25 -13.37 2.50 1.68
CA VAL A 25 -13.44 3.62 0.73
C VAL A 25 -14.55 3.45 -0.32
N ARG A 26 -14.91 2.21 -0.63
CA ARG A 26 -15.97 1.88 -1.60
C ARG A 26 -17.37 2.22 -1.12
N ALA A 27 -17.57 2.50 0.18
CA ALA A 27 -18.86 2.89 0.74
C ALA A 27 -19.26 4.34 0.43
N PHE A 28 -18.42 5.11 -0.26
CA PHE A 28 -18.68 6.51 -0.64
C PHE A 28 -18.91 7.46 0.56
N LYS A 29 -18.53 7.07 1.78
CA LYS A 29 -18.72 7.91 2.98
C LYS A 29 -18.05 9.29 2.86
N GLY A 30 -16.92 9.39 2.16
CA GLY A 30 -16.21 10.66 1.96
C GLY A 30 -16.81 11.59 0.88
N VAL A 31 -17.69 11.08 0.03
CA VAL A 31 -18.28 11.84 -1.10
C VAL A 31 -19.82 11.90 -1.07
N GLY A 32 -20.44 11.12 -0.19
CA GLY A 32 -21.89 10.99 -0.07
C GLY A 32 -22.52 10.13 -1.17
N GLY A 33 -23.81 9.81 -0.98
CA GLY A 33 -24.61 9.03 -1.93
C GLY A 33 -24.41 7.52 -1.85
N VAL A 34 -24.87 6.83 -2.89
CA VAL A 34 -24.83 5.36 -2.99
C VAL A 34 -23.67 4.93 -3.91
N PRO A 35 -22.84 3.96 -3.48
CA PRO A 35 -21.77 3.41 -4.31
C PRO A 35 -22.29 2.85 -5.65
N ARG A 36 -21.52 3.06 -6.72
CA ARG A 36 -21.81 2.44 -8.02
C ARG A 36 -21.34 0.99 -8.02
N PHE A 37 -22.25 0.05 -8.30
CA PHE A 37 -21.88 -1.34 -8.50
C PHE A 37 -21.39 -1.52 -9.94
N ILE A 38 -20.10 -1.77 -10.11
CA ILE A 38 -19.48 -1.91 -11.43
C ILE A 38 -19.74 -3.31 -12.00
N ALA A 39 -20.27 -3.37 -13.22
CA ALA A 39 -20.62 -4.62 -13.90
C ALA A 39 -19.53 -5.10 -14.86
N ARG A 40 -18.83 -4.17 -15.54
CA ARG A 40 -17.70 -4.49 -16.44
C ARG A 40 -16.79 -3.29 -16.64
N GLY A 41 -15.58 -3.54 -17.12
CA GLY A 41 -14.64 -2.53 -17.62
C GLY A 41 -14.10 -2.93 -19.00
N ASP A 42 -13.72 -1.95 -19.80
CA ASP A 42 -13.12 -2.13 -21.12
C ASP A 42 -12.26 -0.90 -21.49
N GLY A 43 -10.96 -1.11 -21.71
CA GLY A 43 -10.02 -0.03 -21.96
C GLY A 43 -10.01 0.99 -20.82
N SER A 44 -10.26 2.26 -21.12
CA SER A 44 -10.29 3.35 -20.12
C SER A 44 -11.65 3.55 -19.44
N ARG A 45 -12.62 2.64 -19.67
CA ARG A 45 -14.01 2.82 -19.22
C ARG A 45 -14.47 1.73 -18.29
N ILE A 46 -15.32 2.12 -17.34
CA ILE A 46 -16.14 1.22 -16.53
C ILE A 46 -17.63 1.46 -16.80
N PHE A 47 -18.41 0.40 -16.62
CA PHE A 47 -19.85 0.39 -16.82
C PHE A 47 -20.51 -0.15 -15.56
N ASP A 48 -21.43 0.60 -14.97
CA ASP A 48 -22.14 0.18 -13.76
C ASP A 48 -23.34 -0.73 -14.07
N ALA A 49 -23.95 -1.27 -13.00
CA ALA A 49 -25.08 -2.18 -13.08
C ALA A 49 -26.37 -1.53 -13.61
N ASP A 50 -26.39 -0.19 -13.71
CA ASP A 50 -27.48 0.61 -14.26
C ASP A 50 -27.23 0.96 -15.75
N GLY A 51 -26.08 0.57 -16.30
CA GLY A 51 -25.68 0.79 -17.68
C GLY A 51 -25.01 2.15 -17.94
N ASN A 52 -24.70 2.92 -16.91
CA ASN A 52 -23.95 4.18 -17.07
C ASN A 52 -22.48 3.86 -17.39
N SER A 53 -21.84 4.70 -18.21
CA SER A 53 -20.41 4.61 -18.55
C SER A 53 -19.63 5.76 -17.94
N TYR A 54 -18.43 5.46 -17.44
CA TYR A 54 -17.50 6.40 -16.84
C TYR A 54 -16.12 6.25 -17.47
N ILE A 55 -15.40 7.36 -17.64
CA ILE A 55 -13.95 7.30 -17.81
C ILE A 55 -13.36 7.00 -16.44
N ASP A 56 -12.58 5.93 -16.34
CA ASP A 56 -12.05 5.45 -15.07
C ASP A 56 -10.66 6.03 -14.79
N TYR A 57 -10.58 6.87 -13.76
CA TYR A 57 -9.32 7.37 -13.20
C TYR A 57 -8.94 6.68 -11.89
N VAL A 58 -9.81 5.79 -11.37
CA VAL A 58 -9.50 4.97 -10.19
C VAL A 58 -8.65 3.78 -10.58
N CYS A 59 -8.94 3.15 -11.73
CA CYS A 59 -8.13 2.07 -12.30
C CYS A 59 -7.84 0.93 -11.30
N SER A 60 -8.88 0.55 -10.54
CA SER A 60 -8.79 -0.40 -9.42
C SER A 60 -7.73 -0.04 -8.36
N TRP A 61 -7.53 1.25 -8.12
CA TRP A 61 -6.53 1.82 -7.20
C TRP A 61 -5.07 1.64 -7.65
N GLY A 62 -4.83 1.46 -8.96
CA GLY A 62 -3.46 1.41 -9.51
C GLY A 62 -3.17 0.31 -10.54
N PRO A 63 -3.54 -0.97 -10.30
CA PRO A 63 -3.06 -2.12 -11.07
C PRO A 63 -3.39 -2.08 -12.57
N LEU A 64 -4.45 -1.37 -12.96
CA LEU A 64 -4.93 -1.34 -14.33
C LEU A 64 -4.18 -0.31 -15.18
N LEU A 65 -2.84 -0.39 -15.19
CA LEU A 65 -1.97 0.51 -15.95
C LEU A 65 -2.25 0.45 -17.47
N LEU A 66 -2.53 -0.75 -17.98
CA LEU A 66 -2.88 -0.99 -19.39
C LEU A 66 -4.40 -0.85 -19.66
N GLY A 67 -5.15 -0.32 -18.71
CA GLY A 67 -6.61 -0.26 -18.76
C GLY A 67 -7.29 -1.58 -18.38
N HIS A 68 -8.61 -1.61 -18.50
CA HIS A 68 -9.45 -2.77 -18.23
C HIS A 68 -9.40 -3.78 -19.36
N ARG A 69 -9.25 -5.06 -19.01
CA ARG A 69 -9.36 -6.21 -19.92
C ARG A 69 -8.44 -6.15 -21.17
N PRO A 70 -7.13 -5.85 -21.02
CA PRO A 70 -6.21 -5.84 -22.15
C PRO A 70 -6.12 -7.26 -22.76
N PRO A 71 -6.25 -7.43 -24.09
CA PRO A 71 -6.38 -8.74 -24.73
C PRO A 71 -5.27 -9.73 -24.35
N GLN A 72 -4.01 -9.27 -24.39
CA GLN A 72 -2.84 -10.10 -24.08
C GLN A 72 -2.86 -10.64 -22.64
N LEU A 73 -3.34 -9.85 -21.68
CA LEU A 73 -3.47 -10.30 -20.29
C LEU A 73 -4.61 -11.31 -20.14
N ILE A 74 -5.73 -11.10 -20.84
CA ILE A 74 -6.86 -12.03 -20.80
C ILE A 74 -6.48 -13.37 -21.40
N ASP A 75 -5.72 -13.37 -22.50
CA ASP A 75 -5.27 -14.60 -23.13
C ASP A 75 -4.25 -15.34 -22.24
N ALA A 76 -3.31 -14.63 -21.61
CA ALA A 76 -2.38 -15.22 -20.63
C ALA A 76 -3.10 -15.82 -19.41
N VAL A 77 -4.16 -15.16 -18.91
CA VAL A 77 -4.98 -15.69 -17.81
C VAL A 77 -5.75 -16.93 -18.26
N ARG A 78 -6.30 -16.96 -19.48
CA ARG A 78 -6.99 -18.14 -20.02
C ARG A 78 -6.06 -19.33 -20.15
N GLU A 79 -4.88 -19.12 -20.70
CA GLU A 79 -3.85 -20.16 -20.80
C GLU A 79 -3.45 -20.69 -19.41
N ALA A 80 -3.32 -19.81 -18.42
CA ALA A 80 -3.04 -20.23 -17.04
C ALA A 80 -4.17 -21.10 -16.45
N LEU A 81 -5.44 -20.84 -16.80
CA LEU A 81 -6.58 -21.62 -16.31
C LEU A 81 -6.57 -23.07 -16.83
N ASP A 82 -6.02 -23.32 -18.03
CA ASP A 82 -5.93 -24.68 -18.59
C ASP A 82 -5.02 -25.59 -17.75
N GLY A 83 -4.01 -25.03 -17.08
CA GLY A 83 -3.10 -25.75 -16.19
C GLY A 83 -3.58 -25.86 -14.74
N GLY A 84 -4.58 -25.07 -14.33
CA GLY A 84 -5.00 -24.88 -12.93
C GLY A 84 -4.37 -23.65 -12.28
N THR A 85 -5.00 -23.15 -11.21
CA THR A 85 -4.68 -21.83 -10.62
C THR A 85 -3.87 -21.87 -9.32
N SER A 86 -3.69 -23.04 -8.71
CA SER A 86 -2.96 -23.19 -7.45
C SER A 86 -2.53 -24.64 -7.24
N PHE A 87 -1.29 -24.86 -6.80
CA PHE A 87 -0.68 -26.18 -6.71
C PHE A 87 -0.07 -26.52 -5.34
N GLY A 88 0.16 -25.54 -4.46
CA GLY A 88 0.86 -25.75 -3.19
C GLY A 88 2.32 -26.20 -3.34
N ALA A 89 2.89 -26.05 -4.53
CA ALA A 89 4.26 -26.41 -4.89
C ALA A 89 4.84 -25.35 -5.85
N PRO A 90 6.19 -25.23 -5.96
CA PRO A 90 6.81 -24.23 -6.82
C PRO A 90 6.49 -24.42 -8.31
N THR A 91 6.46 -23.31 -9.05
CA THR A 91 6.23 -23.24 -10.49
C THR A 91 7.33 -22.44 -11.19
N GLU A 92 7.59 -22.74 -12.46
CA GLU A 92 8.56 -21.99 -13.29
C GLU A 92 8.21 -20.50 -13.38
N ARG A 93 6.93 -20.17 -13.48
CA ARG A 93 6.43 -18.78 -13.55
C ARG A 93 6.80 -17.94 -12.33
N GLU A 94 6.94 -18.54 -11.15
CA GLU A 94 7.42 -17.83 -9.95
C GLU A 94 8.87 -17.37 -10.12
N VAL A 95 9.72 -18.20 -10.73
CA VAL A 95 11.12 -17.86 -11.01
C VAL A 95 11.19 -16.76 -12.07
N GLU A 96 10.47 -16.92 -13.18
CA GLU A 96 10.43 -15.92 -14.26
C GLU A 96 9.97 -14.54 -13.75
N LEU A 97 8.90 -14.50 -12.94
CA LEU A 97 8.40 -13.26 -12.35
C LEU A 97 9.41 -12.64 -11.38
N ALA A 98 10.07 -13.45 -10.54
CA ALA A 98 11.07 -12.97 -9.62
C ALA A 98 12.25 -12.29 -10.36
N GLU A 99 12.74 -12.92 -11.43
CA GLU A 99 13.80 -12.35 -12.25
C GLU A 99 13.36 -11.08 -12.99
N LEU A 100 12.12 -11.04 -13.50
CA LEU A 100 11.58 -9.84 -14.15
C LEU A 100 11.54 -8.64 -13.18
N ILE A 101 11.12 -8.88 -11.94
CA ILE A 101 11.09 -7.86 -10.90
C ILE A 101 12.52 -7.38 -10.60
N ALA A 102 13.46 -8.30 -10.36
CA ALA A 102 14.86 -7.96 -10.05
C ALA A 102 15.54 -7.18 -11.19
N ARG A 103 15.25 -7.53 -12.45
CA ARG A 103 15.76 -6.78 -13.62
C ARG A 103 15.18 -5.37 -13.73
N ALA A 104 13.89 -5.21 -13.42
CA ALA A 104 13.24 -3.91 -13.51
C ALA A 104 13.58 -2.99 -12.32
N VAL A 105 13.80 -3.58 -11.15
CA VAL A 105 14.07 -2.89 -9.88
C VAL A 105 15.38 -3.41 -9.28
N PRO A 106 16.53 -2.81 -9.61
CA PRO A 106 17.84 -3.34 -9.25
C PRO A 106 18.12 -3.45 -7.75
N SER A 107 17.39 -2.73 -6.89
CA SER A 107 17.49 -2.88 -5.43
C SER A 107 16.90 -4.19 -4.91
N MET A 108 16.07 -4.88 -5.71
CA MET A 108 15.49 -6.17 -5.37
C MET A 108 16.37 -7.32 -5.84
N GLU A 109 17.49 -7.55 -5.16
CA GLU A 109 18.38 -8.70 -5.44
C GLU A 109 17.70 -10.05 -5.16
N MET A 110 16.79 -10.09 -4.20
CA MET A 110 15.91 -11.22 -3.90
C MET A 110 14.50 -10.71 -3.64
N VAL A 111 13.49 -11.49 -4.05
CA VAL A 111 12.08 -11.14 -3.90
C VAL A 111 11.27 -12.29 -3.31
N ARG A 112 10.24 -11.94 -2.52
CA ARG A 112 9.23 -12.87 -2.01
C ARG A 112 7.85 -12.40 -2.44
N LEU A 113 7.13 -13.25 -3.17
CA LEU A 113 5.75 -13.00 -3.56
C LEU A 113 4.79 -13.30 -2.39
N VAL A 114 3.80 -12.43 -2.22
CA VAL A 114 2.73 -12.51 -1.21
C VAL A 114 1.43 -12.02 -1.82
N ASN A 115 0.31 -12.12 -1.09
CA ASN A 115 -1.03 -11.90 -1.67
C ASN A 115 -1.50 -10.44 -1.58
N SER A 116 -0.82 -9.59 -0.80
CA SER A 116 -1.21 -8.18 -0.65
C SER A 116 -0.05 -7.29 -0.23
N GLY A 117 -0.23 -5.97 -0.44
CA GLY A 117 0.67 -4.95 0.10
C GLY A 117 0.79 -5.02 1.63
N THR A 118 -0.31 -5.29 2.35
CA THR A 118 -0.29 -5.46 3.82
C THR A 118 0.61 -6.63 4.24
N GLU A 119 0.57 -7.76 3.53
CA GLU A 119 1.45 -8.90 3.83
C GLU A 119 2.91 -8.57 3.54
N ALA A 120 3.17 -7.82 2.46
CA ALA A 120 4.50 -7.38 2.09
C ALA A 120 5.10 -6.44 3.15
N THR A 121 4.35 -5.42 3.58
CA THR A 121 4.79 -4.46 4.60
C THR A 121 5.00 -5.14 5.95
N MET A 122 4.08 -6.03 6.36
CA MET A 122 4.25 -6.86 7.57
C MET A 122 5.56 -7.67 7.52
N SER A 123 5.85 -8.30 6.38
CA SER A 123 7.06 -9.12 6.20
C SER A 123 8.33 -8.27 6.20
N ALA A 124 8.31 -7.13 5.51
CA ALA A 124 9.44 -6.20 5.46
C ALA A 124 9.79 -5.62 6.83
N LEU A 125 8.79 -5.22 7.62
CA LEU A 125 9.00 -4.74 8.99
C LEU A 125 9.55 -5.85 9.91
N ARG A 126 9.03 -7.07 9.79
CA ARG A 126 9.55 -8.22 10.56
C ARG A 126 10.99 -8.52 10.19
N LEU A 127 11.32 -8.50 8.89
CA LEU A 127 12.68 -8.70 8.41
C LEU A 127 13.62 -7.62 8.95
N ALA A 128 13.22 -6.35 8.88
CA ALA A 128 14.04 -5.24 9.38
C ALA A 128 14.34 -5.39 10.87
N ARG A 129 13.31 -5.64 11.69
CA ARG A 129 13.48 -5.85 13.13
C ARG A 129 14.40 -7.03 13.44
N GLY A 130 14.21 -8.15 12.74
CA GLY A 130 15.06 -9.35 12.89
C GLY A 130 16.51 -9.12 12.47
N PHE A 131 16.73 -8.37 11.39
CA PHE A 131 18.06 -8.05 10.88
C PHE A 131 18.82 -7.10 11.81
N THR A 132 18.17 -6.05 12.30
CA THR A 132 18.84 -5.04 13.12
C THR A 132 18.84 -5.38 14.62
N GLY A 133 17.96 -6.29 15.07
CA GLY A 133 17.73 -6.56 16.50
C GLY A 133 17.08 -5.39 17.24
N ARG A 134 16.27 -4.59 16.55
CA ARG A 134 15.67 -3.34 17.07
C ARG A 134 14.16 -3.35 16.89
N ASP A 135 13.45 -2.60 17.73
CA ASP A 135 11.98 -2.68 17.77
C ASP A 135 11.27 -1.56 17.01
N LEU A 136 11.85 -0.35 16.97
CA LEU A 136 11.13 0.83 16.53
C LEU A 136 11.10 0.96 15.01
N THR A 137 9.94 1.33 14.48
CA THR A 137 9.76 1.69 13.07
C THR A 137 9.34 3.16 12.98
N VAL A 138 9.91 3.89 12.04
CA VAL A 138 9.43 5.24 11.67
C VAL A 138 8.48 5.11 10.48
N LYS A 139 7.30 5.74 10.56
CA LYS A 139 6.38 5.95 9.42
C LYS A 139 6.04 7.43 9.30
N PHE A 140 5.41 7.81 8.19
CA PHE A 140 4.96 9.17 7.96
C PHE A 140 3.43 9.30 8.03
N GLU A 141 2.94 10.39 8.61
CA GLU A 141 1.51 10.73 8.64
C GLU A 141 0.96 10.86 7.21
N GLY A 142 -0.29 10.44 7.03
CA GLY A 142 -0.95 10.40 5.72
C GLY A 142 -0.49 9.26 4.80
N CYS A 143 0.66 8.64 5.06
CA CYS A 143 1.08 7.41 4.38
C CYS A 143 0.35 6.18 4.95
N TYR A 144 -0.01 5.24 4.07
CA TYR A 144 -0.70 3.99 4.39
C TYR A 144 0.08 2.78 3.85
N HIS A 145 0.34 1.84 4.74
CA HIS A 145 1.20 0.66 4.48
C HIS A 145 0.46 -0.64 4.82
N GLY A 146 -0.85 -0.67 4.56
CA GLY A 146 -1.72 -1.75 5.02
C GLY A 146 -2.18 -1.59 6.47
N HIS A 147 -3.06 -2.50 6.90
CA HIS A 147 -3.69 -2.50 8.22
C HIS A 147 -2.93 -3.40 9.21
N VAL A 148 -1.60 -3.26 9.25
CA VAL A 148 -0.72 -3.92 10.22
C VAL A 148 -0.87 -3.21 11.57
N ASP A 149 -1.11 -3.95 12.66
CA ASP A 149 -1.40 -3.37 14.00
C ASP A 149 -0.39 -2.29 14.42
N SER A 150 0.91 -2.53 14.24
CA SER A 150 1.95 -1.56 14.60
C SER A 150 1.94 -0.30 13.72
N LEU A 151 1.26 -0.31 12.57
CA LEU A 151 1.17 0.85 11.66
C LEU A 151 -0.14 1.64 11.83
N LEU A 152 -1.11 1.10 12.58
CA LEU A 152 -2.37 1.77 12.94
C LEU A 152 -2.16 2.76 14.10
N VAL A 153 -1.18 3.65 13.93
CA VAL A 153 -0.69 4.58 14.94
C VAL A 153 -0.75 6.01 14.40
N LYS A 154 -1.27 6.92 15.22
CA LYS A 154 -1.24 8.37 14.98
C LYS A 154 -0.03 9.01 15.64
N ALA A 155 0.43 10.15 15.12
CA ALA A 155 1.36 10.97 15.86
C ALA A 155 0.69 11.51 17.13
N GLY A 156 1.38 11.40 18.27
CA GLY A 156 0.93 12.02 19.50
C GLY A 156 1.27 13.51 19.54
N SER A 157 0.54 14.26 20.36
CA SER A 157 0.84 15.68 20.58
C SER A 157 2.10 15.83 21.45
N GLY A 158 3.08 16.59 20.95
CA GLY A 158 4.27 16.98 21.71
C GLY A 158 5.24 15.81 22.01
N MET A 159 5.67 15.67 23.27
CA MET A 159 6.63 14.64 23.72
C MET A 159 6.09 13.21 23.70
N ALA A 160 4.79 13.02 23.45
CA ALA A 160 4.13 11.71 23.35
C ALA A 160 4.26 11.12 21.94
N THR A 161 5.46 11.11 21.36
CA THR A 161 5.72 10.65 19.98
C THR A 161 5.58 9.13 19.77
N LEU A 162 5.25 8.38 20.82
CA LEU A 162 4.98 6.94 20.73
C LEU A 162 3.50 6.64 20.88
N GLY A 163 3.00 5.83 19.95
CA GLY A 163 2.08 4.76 20.27
C GLY A 163 0.67 5.14 20.71
N ILE A 164 0.11 6.21 20.15
CA ILE A 164 -1.35 6.38 20.24
C ILE A 164 -1.98 5.52 19.14
N ALA A 165 -2.56 4.39 19.56
CA ALA A 165 -3.37 3.54 18.68
C ALA A 165 -4.48 4.38 18.05
N ASP A 166 -4.57 4.36 16.72
CA ASP A 166 -5.59 5.08 15.97
C ASP A 166 -6.92 4.31 15.96
N THR A 167 -6.84 2.98 16.02
CA THR A 167 -7.98 2.09 15.90
C THR A 167 -8.19 1.31 17.19
N ALA A 168 -9.45 1.27 17.66
CA ALA A 168 -9.83 0.41 18.77
C ALA A 168 -9.50 -1.05 18.45
N GLY A 169 -8.95 -1.78 19.42
CA GLY A 169 -8.55 -3.17 19.26
C GLY A 169 -7.05 -3.40 19.01
N VAL A 170 -6.27 -2.34 18.78
CA VAL A 170 -4.80 -2.42 18.73
C VAL A 170 -4.24 -2.27 20.16
N PRO A 171 -3.53 -3.28 20.71
CA PRO A 171 -2.92 -3.14 22.03
C PRO A 171 -1.81 -2.08 22.05
N ALA A 172 -1.67 -1.36 23.16
CA ALA A 172 -0.70 -0.27 23.32
C ALA A 172 0.73 -0.68 22.98
N GLY A 173 1.14 -1.90 23.36
CA GLY A 173 2.48 -2.43 23.08
C GLY A 173 2.82 -2.51 21.58
N PHE A 174 1.84 -2.70 20.68
CA PHE A 174 2.09 -2.62 19.24
C PHE A 174 2.33 -1.18 18.80
N ALA A 175 1.53 -0.25 19.32
CA ALA A 175 1.61 1.16 18.96
C ALA A 175 2.93 1.78 19.42
N GLU A 176 3.42 1.40 20.60
CA GLU A 176 4.71 1.83 21.17
C GLU A 176 5.93 1.42 20.32
N THR A 177 5.78 0.50 19.36
CA THR A 177 6.86 0.13 18.43
C THR A 177 6.96 1.02 17.20
N THR A 178 6.16 2.09 17.12
CA THR A 178 6.09 2.96 15.94
C THR A 178 6.15 4.43 16.30
N ILE A 179 6.99 5.14 15.56
CA ILE A 179 7.12 6.60 15.58
C ILE A 179 6.45 7.13 14.32
N ALA A 180 5.42 7.95 14.47
CA ALA A 180 4.77 8.64 13.35
C ALA A 180 5.33 10.07 13.24
N LEU A 181 5.81 10.44 12.06
CA LEU A 181 6.37 11.76 11.76
C LEU A 181 5.59 12.46 10.64
N PRO A 182 5.62 13.80 10.55
CA PRO A 182 5.07 14.49 9.39
C PRO A 182 5.84 14.13 8.11
N PHE A 183 5.14 13.74 7.04
CA PHE A 183 5.75 13.54 5.71
C PHE A 183 6.44 14.83 5.25
N ASN A 184 7.53 14.72 4.48
CA ASN A 184 8.38 15.84 4.04
C ASN A 184 9.07 16.66 5.14
N SER A 185 9.05 16.22 6.42
CA SER A 185 9.78 16.87 7.50
C SER A 185 11.13 16.20 7.76
N ILE A 186 12.17 16.68 7.08
CA ILE A 186 13.57 16.23 7.30
C ILE A 186 13.98 16.47 8.76
N ALA A 187 13.70 17.65 9.30
CA ALA A 187 14.04 18.00 10.68
C ALA A 187 13.38 17.07 11.72
N ALA A 188 12.14 16.61 11.48
CA ALA A 188 11.50 15.65 12.36
C ALA A 188 12.18 14.27 12.31
N ALA A 189 12.59 13.82 11.11
CA ALA A 189 13.35 12.59 10.94
C ALA A 189 14.71 12.69 11.64
N GLU A 190 15.48 13.76 11.42
CA GLU A 190 16.76 14.01 12.09
C GLU A 190 16.63 13.99 13.61
N LYS A 191 15.61 14.67 14.15
CA LYS A 191 15.33 14.67 15.59
C LYS A 191 15.02 13.26 16.12
N ALA A 192 14.17 12.49 15.42
CA ALA A 192 13.85 11.12 15.83
C ALA A 192 15.08 10.21 15.86
N PHE A 193 15.96 10.33 14.87
CA PHE A 193 17.22 9.59 14.83
C PHE A 193 18.24 10.06 15.87
N ALA A 194 18.30 11.36 16.18
CA ALA A 194 19.14 11.88 17.25
C ALA A 194 18.71 11.35 18.63
N GLU A 195 17.41 11.23 18.87
CA GLU A 195 16.87 10.77 20.16
C GLU A 195 16.88 9.24 20.30
N ARG A 196 16.69 8.48 19.20
CA ARG A 196 16.34 7.05 19.24
C ARG A 196 16.95 6.21 18.12
N GLY A 197 17.93 6.73 17.39
CA GLY A 197 18.46 6.10 16.17
C GLY A 197 19.03 4.70 16.39
N ASP A 198 19.55 4.41 17.58
CA ASP A 198 20.05 3.10 18.00
C ASP A 198 18.94 2.05 18.21
N ARG A 199 17.69 2.50 18.38
CA ARG A 199 16.49 1.66 18.56
C ARG A 199 15.61 1.58 17.33
N ILE A 200 15.90 2.34 16.27
CA ILE A 200 15.15 2.32 15.01
C ILE A 200 15.65 1.19 14.12
N ALA A 201 14.77 0.23 13.83
CA ALA A 201 14.98 -0.86 12.89
C ALA A 201 14.84 -0.39 11.44
N ALA A 202 13.79 0.38 11.15
CA ALA A 202 13.52 0.84 9.80
C ALA A 202 12.74 2.17 9.75
N VAL A 203 12.90 2.84 8.61
CA VAL A 203 12.00 3.88 8.13
C VAL A 203 11.20 3.30 6.97
N ILE A 204 9.87 3.31 7.04
CA ILE A 204 8.98 2.97 5.93
C ILE A 204 8.31 4.23 5.38
N VAL A 205 8.32 4.38 4.06
CA VAL A 205 7.84 5.59 3.38
C VAL A 205 7.24 5.27 2.01
N GLU A 206 6.11 5.90 1.67
CA GLU A 206 5.67 6.00 0.26
C GLU A 206 6.56 7.07 -0.41
N PRO A 207 7.39 6.73 -1.42
CA PRO A 207 8.33 7.69 -1.99
C PRO A 207 7.63 8.88 -2.65
N VAL A 208 6.44 8.65 -3.22
CA VAL A 208 5.43 9.67 -3.48
C VAL A 208 4.18 9.22 -2.74
N ALA A 209 3.69 10.02 -1.77
CA ALA A 209 2.51 9.64 -1.03
C ALA A 209 1.28 9.67 -1.94
N GLY A 210 0.49 8.60 -1.92
CA GLY A 210 -0.76 8.48 -2.68
C GLY A 210 -2.03 8.42 -1.81
N ASN A 211 -1.89 8.02 -0.55
CA ASN A 211 -3.04 7.78 0.34
C ASN A 211 -3.58 9.04 1.05
N MET A 212 -2.85 10.15 0.98
CA MET A 212 -3.31 11.49 1.42
C MET A 212 -3.50 12.45 0.24
N GLY A 213 -3.84 11.90 -0.93
CA GLY A 213 -3.68 12.55 -2.22
C GLY A 213 -2.28 12.33 -2.78
N CYS A 214 -2.02 12.84 -3.99
CA CYS A 214 -0.70 12.75 -4.63
C CYS A 214 0.20 13.86 -4.10
N VAL A 215 1.09 13.53 -3.17
CA VAL A 215 2.03 14.47 -2.55
C VAL A 215 3.48 14.03 -2.83
N PRO A 216 4.16 14.67 -3.79
CA PRO A 216 5.57 14.39 -4.07
C PRO A 216 6.49 14.71 -2.89
N PRO A 217 7.67 14.07 -2.82
CA PRO A 217 8.66 14.41 -1.81
C PRO A 217 9.21 15.82 -2.07
N VAL A 218 9.49 16.57 -1.01
CA VAL A 218 10.30 17.80 -1.13
C VAL A 218 11.74 17.41 -1.48
N THR A 219 12.44 18.30 -2.18
CA THR A 219 13.83 18.09 -2.57
C THR A 219 14.71 17.74 -1.37
N GLY A 220 15.50 16.67 -1.49
CA GLY A 220 16.39 16.20 -0.44
C GLY A 220 15.71 15.33 0.64
N PHE A 221 14.38 15.14 0.61
CA PHE A 221 13.70 14.37 1.65
C PHE A 221 14.08 12.89 1.62
N LEU A 222 13.97 12.23 0.46
CA LEU A 222 14.28 10.81 0.34
C LEU A 222 15.78 10.53 0.53
N GLU A 223 16.62 11.43 0.02
CA GLU A 223 18.08 11.41 0.22
C GLU A 223 18.44 11.53 1.70
N ALA A 224 17.81 12.46 2.43
CA ALA A 224 18.03 12.60 3.87
C ALA A 224 17.60 11.35 4.64
N LEU A 225 16.48 10.71 4.27
CA LEU A 225 16.07 9.43 4.88
C LEU A 225 17.10 8.32 4.60
N ARG A 226 17.64 8.26 3.37
CA ARG A 226 18.69 7.30 3.01
C ARG A 226 19.96 7.53 3.82
N ASP A 227 20.40 8.77 3.98
CA ASP A 227 21.59 9.12 4.75
C ASP A 227 21.42 8.86 6.24
N LEU A 228 20.26 9.20 6.81
CA LEU A 228 19.94 8.94 8.23
C LEU A 228 19.92 7.43 8.53
N THR A 229 19.20 6.66 7.71
CA THR A 229 19.12 5.20 7.89
C THR A 229 20.49 4.55 7.76
N ALA A 230 21.30 4.96 6.77
CA ALA A 230 22.66 4.45 6.60
C ALA A 230 23.56 4.78 7.80
N ARG A 231 23.59 6.04 8.27
CA ARG A 231 24.42 6.47 9.40
C ARG A 231 24.08 5.76 10.71
N HIS A 232 22.81 5.46 10.94
CA HIS A 232 22.35 4.84 12.19
C HIS A 232 22.19 3.32 12.10
N GLY A 233 22.47 2.70 10.94
CA GLY A 233 22.30 1.26 10.73
C GLY A 233 20.85 0.78 10.77
N ALA A 234 19.91 1.65 10.40
CA ALA A 234 18.50 1.30 10.17
C ALA A 234 18.28 0.96 8.69
N LEU A 235 17.21 0.21 8.39
CA LEU A 235 16.81 -0.05 7.00
C LEU A 235 15.90 1.06 6.47
N LEU A 236 16.01 1.35 5.18
CA LEU A 236 15.06 2.18 4.45
C LEU A 236 14.15 1.26 3.63
N ILE A 237 12.84 1.36 3.84
CA ILE A 237 11.82 0.60 3.14
C ILE A 237 10.99 1.58 2.32
N PHE A 238 11.08 1.49 0.99
CA PHE A 238 10.13 2.16 0.11
C PHE A 238 8.90 1.27 -0.06
N ASP A 239 7.74 1.80 0.33
CA ASP A 239 6.46 1.21 0.00
C ASP A 239 6.05 1.68 -1.41
N GLU A 240 6.34 0.84 -2.39
CA GLU A 240 6.05 1.11 -3.80
C GLU A 240 4.79 0.38 -4.30
N VAL A 241 3.85 0.04 -3.40
CA VAL A 241 2.59 -0.62 -3.79
C VAL A 241 1.79 0.20 -4.82
N ILE A 242 1.83 1.53 -4.72
CA ILE A 242 1.17 2.44 -5.68
C ILE A 242 2.15 2.95 -6.76
N THR A 243 3.37 3.29 -6.37
CA THR A 243 4.34 3.98 -7.25
C THR A 243 5.12 3.03 -8.16
N GLY A 244 5.30 1.77 -7.74
CA GLY A 244 6.05 0.75 -8.47
C GLY A 244 5.46 0.48 -9.84
N PHE A 245 6.31 0.45 -10.87
CA PHE A 245 5.96 0.29 -12.29
C PHE A 245 5.00 1.35 -12.85
N ARG A 246 4.64 2.37 -12.06
CA ARG A 246 3.70 3.43 -12.45
C ARG A 246 4.39 4.75 -12.69
N LEU A 247 5.28 5.18 -11.79
CA LEU A 247 6.04 6.41 -11.98
C LEU A 247 7.12 6.23 -13.06
N ALA A 248 7.82 5.10 -12.99
CA ALA A 248 8.74 4.61 -14.00
C ALA A 248 8.78 3.08 -13.94
N LEU A 249 9.45 2.44 -14.91
CA LEU A 249 9.66 0.98 -14.91
C LEU A 249 10.32 0.48 -13.62
N GLY A 250 11.27 1.25 -13.06
CA GLY A 250 11.97 0.94 -11.81
C GLY A 250 11.30 1.46 -10.53
N GLY A 251 10.10 2.03 -10.61
CA GLY A 251 9.47 2.71 -9.46
C GLY A 251 9.99 4.13 -9.28
N ALA A 252 10.12 4.57 -8.02
CA ALA A 252 10.47 5.93 -7.64
C ALA A 252 11.95 6.13 -7.30
N GLN A 253 12.76 5.07 -7.34
CA GLN A 253 14.17 5.04 -6.94
C GLN A 253 15.16 5.39 -8.06
#